data_AF-A0AAU6Q136-F1
#
_entry.id   AF-A0AAU6Q136-F1
#
_cell.length_a   1.000
_cell.length_b   1.000
_cell.length_c   1.000
_cell.angle_alpha   90.00
_cell.angle_beta   90.00
_cell.angle_gamma   90.00
#
_symmetry.space_group_name_H-M   'P 1'
#
loop_
_entity.id
_entity.type
_entity.pdbx_description
1 polymer ?
#
loop_
_entity_poly.entity_id
_entity_poly.type
_entity_poly.pdbx_seq_one_letter_code
_entity_poly.pdbx_strand_id
1 'polypeptide(L)'
;MAGRSLICFWWSCVVVKASAYHFPDRLLTEDELLQRQRAATTIDERDRWFAIRTLTRQPEYSRAQLADQLGRAKSWLSRIIRLYNEHGPEAIEDRRKGRAGQPPALNAAHRALLDERLQSAPDDGGEWTGSKVAEWIEIQTGRRVDTTTARLYLHRLGYSRQKGRPVHPKAASQEEQLEQQKKFGHWSKNGNSSTRTNESSSGVRTKRGTARKVSSVQRSRILKY
;
A
#
# COMPACT_ATOMS: atom_id res chain seq x y z
N MET A 1 -21.41 -1.93 -56.88
CA MET A 1 -21.32 -0.50 -57.26
C MET A 1 -22.37 0.23 -56.43
N ALA A 2 -22.06 0.70 -55.23
CA ALA A 2 -21.41 1.97 -54.89
C ALA A 2 -22.28 3.21 -55.25
N GLY A 3 -22.71 3.95 -54.23
CA GLY A 3 -23.42 5.25 -54.36
C GLY A 3 -24.27 5.57 -53.12
N ARG A 4 -23.67 5.71 -51.93
CA ARG A 4 -23.45 7.01 -51.24
C ARG A 4 -24.74 7.82 -51.02
N SER A 5 -25.38 7.59 -49.87
CA SER A 5 -26.42 8.45 -49.32
C SER A 5 -25.76 9.74 -48.79
N LEU A 6 -26.07 10.86 -49.44
CA LEU A 6 -25.71 12.22 -49.04
C LEU A 6 -26.49 12.58 -47.78
N ILE A 7 -25.79 12.69 -46.65
CA ILE A 7 -26.31 13.29 -45.43
C ILE A 7 -26.39 14.81 -45.65
N CYS A 8 -27.58 15.34 -45.41
CA CYS A 8 -28.00 16.71 -45.61
C CYS A 8 -27.16 17.75 -44.83
N PHE A 9 -27.01 18.89 -45.49
CA PHE A 9 -26.43 20.16 -45.09
C PHE A 9 -27.27 20.93 -44.04
N TRP A 10 -26.58 21.60 -43.10
CA TRP A 10 -26.81 22.90 -42.40
C TRP A 10 -26.35 22.77 -40.93
N TRP A 11 -25.46 23.62 -40.39
CA TRP A 11 -25.59 25.07 -40.40
C TRP A 11 -24.27 25.86 -40.40
N SER A 12 -24.36 27.08 -40.92
CA SER A 12 -23.31 28.08 -41.15
C SER A 12 -23.14 29.09 -40.00
N CYS A 13 -21.96 29.73 -39.98
CA CYS A 13 -21.67 31.09 -39.48
C CYS A 13 -21.84 31.39 -37.98
N VAL A 14 -20.77 31.24 -37.19
CA VAL A 14 -19.95 32.32 -36.59
C VAL A 14 -18.63 31.66 -36.14
N VAL A 15 -17.53 32.39 -36.26
CA VAL A 15 -16.15 32.00 -35.91
C VAL A 15 -16.06 31.24 -34.57
N VAL A 16 -15.92 29.93 -34.62
CA VAL A 16 -15.29 29.11 -33.56
C VAL A 16 -14.55 28.00 -34.27
N LYS A 17 -13.22 27.96 -34.15
CA LYS A 17 -12.45 26.76 -34.47
C LYS A 17 -13.07 25.63 -33.65
N ALA A 18 -13.70 24.67 -34.33
CA ALA A 18 -14.20 23.46 -33.69
C ALA A 18 -13.04 22.76 -32.98
N SER A 19 -12.92 22.99 -31.66
CA SER A 19 -12.04 22.21 -30.82
C SER A 19 -12.56 20.78 -30.87
N ALA A 20 -11.75 19.85 -31.37
CA ALA A 20 -12.10 18.46 -31.68
C ALA A 20 -12.49 17.57 -30.48
N TYR A 21 -12.98 18.18 -29.39
CA TYR A 21 -13.17 17.57 -28.09
C TYR A 21 -14.43 18.18 -27.45
N HIS A 22 -15.57 17.96 -28.12
CA HIS A 22 -16.87 18.32 -27.61
C HIS A 22 -17.16 17.47 -26.36
N PHE A 23 -17.29 18.13 -25.22
CA PHE A 23 -17.96 17.57 -24.05
C PHE A 23 -19.47 17.77 -24.27
N PRO A 24 -20.28 16.71 -24.46
CA PRO A 24 -21.72 16.85 -24.71
C PRO A 24 -22.45 17.46 -23.51
N ASP A 25 -23.71 17.91 -23.70
CA ASP A 25 -24.64 18.56 -22.74
C ASP A 25 -24.83 17.88 -21.36
N ARG A 26 -24.13 16.77 -21.09
CA ARG A 26 -23.91 16.14 -19.78
C ARG A 26 -22.77 16.77 -18.97
N LEU A 27 -22.39 18.01 -19.29
CA LEU A 27 -21.35 18.74 -18.57
C LEU A 27 -21.87 19.13 -17.18
N LEU A 28 -21.18 18.66 -16.13
CA LEU A 28 -21.31 19.31 -14.83
C LEU A 28 -20.85 20.75 -14.96
N THR A 29 -21.50 21.61 -14.17
CA THR A 29 -21.11 23.01 -14.05
C THR A 29 -19.69 23.12 -13.46
N GLU A 30 -19.02 24.26 -13.67
CA GLU A 30 -17.69 24.48 -13.09
C GLU A 30 -17.71 24.28 -11.57
N ASP A 31 -18.77 24.73 -10.91
CA ASP A 31 -18.94 24.65 -9.46
C ASP A 31 -19.09 23.21 -8.98
N GLU A 32 -19.85 22.39 -9.70
CA GLU A 32 -19.98 20.96 -9.39
C GLU A 32 -18.65 20.21 -9.61
N LEU A 33 -17.89 20.55 -10.65
CA LEU A 33 -16.56 19.98 -10.87
C LEU A 33 -15.59 20.39 -9.74
N LEU A 34 -15.67 21.64 -9.27
CA LEU A 34 -14.90 22.12 -8.13
C LEU A 34 -15.30 21.42 -6.83
N GLN A 35 -16.60 21.20 -6.61
CA GLN A 35 -17.10 20.47 -5.45
C GLN A 35 -16.56 19.03 -5.45
N ARG A 36 -16.62 18.33 -6.58
CA ARG A 36 -16.06 16.98 -6.73
C ARG A 36 -14.54 16.96 -6.56
N GLN A 37 -13.83 17.96 -7.09
CA GLN A 37 -12.39 18.12 -6.87
C GLN A 37 -12.06 18.27 -5.37
N ARG A 38 -12.85 19.04 -4.63
CA ARG A 38 -12.67 19.26 -3.18
C ARG A 38 -13.05 18.03 -2.35
N ALA A 39 -14.07 17.29 -2.76
CA ALA A 39 -14.51 16.05 -2.12
C ALA A 39 -13.55 14.86 -2.36
N ALA A 40 -12.70 14.94 -3.38
CA ALA A 40 -11.77 13.88 -3.74
C ALA A 40 -10.77 13.57 -2.61
N THR A 41 -10.77 12.31 -2.19
CA THR A 41 -9.88 11.81 -1.13
C THR A 41 -8.48 11.54 -1.65
N THR A 42 -8.37 10.96 -2.85
CA THR A 42 -7.08 10.56 -3.43
C THR A 42 -6.54 11.65 -4.35
N ILE A 43 -5.21 11.75 -4.42
CA ILE A 43 -4.52 12.71 -5.29
C ILE A 43 -4.89 12.44 -6.76
N ASP A 44 -4.89 11.16 -7.18
CA ASP A 44 -5.29 10.75 -8.53
C ASP A 44 -6.70 11.24 -8.91
N GLU A 45 -7.67 11.14 -8.00
CA GLU A 45 -9.05 11.55 -8.24
C GLU A 45 -9.15 13.08 -8.32
N ARG A 46 -8.44 13.79 -7.45
CA ARG A 46 -8.35 15.26 -7.47
C ARG A 46 -7.76 15.77 -8.78
N ASP A 47 -6.67 15.18 -9.26
CA ASP A 47 -6.00 15.56 -10.51
C ASP A 47 -6.94 15.39 -11.71
N ARG A 48 -7.75 14.32 -11.74
CA ARG A 48 -8.73 14.10 -12.82
C ARG A 48 -9.79 15.19 -12.85
N TRP A 49 -10.39 15.50 -11.70
CA TRP A 49 -11.41 16.55 -11.60
C TRP A 49 -10.84 17.93 -11.93
N PHE A 50 -9.62 18.21 -11.46
CA PHE A 50 -8.90 19.44 -11.80
C PHE A 50 -8.66 19.56 -13.31
N ALA A 51 -8.22 18.47 -13.96
CA ALA A 51 -7.95 18.47 -15.39
C ALA A 51 -9.22 18.74 -16.22
N ILE A 52 -10.34 18.08 -15.88
CA ILE A 52 -11.63 18.29 -16.55
C ILE A 52 -12.10 19.73 -16.33
N ARG A 53 -12.12 20.21 -15.08
CA ARG A 53 -12.50 21.58 -14.74
C ARG A 53 -11.67 22.64 -15.48
N THR A 54 -10.36 22.43 -15.55
CA THR A 54 -9.44 23.36 -16.24
C THR A 54 -9.76 23.43 -17.73
N LEU A 55 -10.02 22.30 -18.38
CA LEU A 55 -10.38 22.25 -19.79
C LEU A 55 -11.80 22.77 -20.07
N THR A 56 -12.72 22.64 -19.11
CA THR A 56 -14.06 23.25 -19.20
C THR A 56 -13.99 24.76 -19.11
N ARG A 57 -13.18 25.31 -18.19
CA ARG A 57 -13.01 26.76 -18.02
C ARG A 57 -12.14 27.40 -19.13
N GLN A 58 -11.15 26.67 -19.61
CA GLN A 58 -10.17 27.15 -20.60
C GLN A 58 -9.98 26.10 -21.70
N PRO A 59 -10.87 26.07 -22.71
CA PRO A 59 -10.83 25.05 -23.76
C PRO A 59 -9.58 25.13 -24.65
N GLU A 60 -8.95 26.30 -24.73
CA GLU A 60 -7.72 26.55 -25.48
C GLU A 60 -6.45 26.11 -24.74
N TYR A 61 -6.57 25.69 -23.47
CA TYR A 61 -5.42 25.33 -22.67
C TYR A 61 -4.73 24.07 -23.22
N SER A 62 -3.41 24.14 -23.40
CA SER A 62 -2.66 23.03 -23.99
C SER A 62 -2.69 21.80 -23.09
N ARG A 63 -3.16 20.69 -23.65
CA ARG A 63 -3.16 19.38 -22.95
C ARG A 63 -1.78 18.93 -22.54
N ALA A 64 -0.76 19.24 -23.34
CA ALA A 64 0.61 18.87 -23.02
C ALA A 64 1.09 19.64 -21.79
N GLN A 65 0.83 20.95 -21.74
CA GLN A 65 1.17 21.79 -20.59
C GLN A 65 0.39 21.38 -19.34
N LEU A 66 -0.91 21.06 -19.47
CA LEU A 66 -1.71 20.59 -18.34
C LEU A 66 -1.23 19.26 -17.79
N ALA A 67 -0.89 18.32 -18.67
CA ALA A 67 -0.35 17.03 -18.25
C ALA A 67 1.01 17.19 -17.57
N ASP A 68 1.88 18.05 -18.10
CA ASP A 68 3.19 18.38 -17.52
C ASP A 68 3.06 19.05 -16.15
N GLN A 69 2.15 20.03 -16.01
CA GLN A 69 1.83 20.67 -14.74
C GLN A 69 1.37 19.66 -13.67
N LEU A 70 0.68 18.60 -14.07
CA LEU A 70 0.22 17.52 -13.18
C LEU A 70 1.26 16.40 -13.01
N GLY A 71 2.41 16.47 -13.67
CA GLY A 71 3.41 15.39 -13.66
C GLY A 71 2.89 14.09 -14.27
N ARG A 72 1.97 14.17 -15.25
CA ARG A 72 1.33 13.02 -15.89
C ARG A 72 1.68 12.96 -17.38
N ALA A 73 1.58 11.76 -17.94
CA ALA A 73 1.71 11.57 -19.38
C ALA A 73 0.49 12.16 -20.12
N LYS A 74 0.70 12.70 -21.34
CA LYS A 74 -0.39 13.19 -22.21
C LYS A 74 -1.49 12.13 -22.45
N SER A 75 -1.10 10.84 -22.54
CA SER A 75 -2.03 9.72 -22.70
C SER A 75 -3.01 9.55 -21.54
N TRP A 76 -2.60 9.91 -20.32
CA TRP A 76 -3.46 9.90 -19.14
C TRP A 76 -4.60 10.91 -19.28
N LEU A 77 -4.29 12.12 -19.74
CA LEU A 77 -5.29 13.17 -19.95
C LEU A 77 -6.27 12.81 -21.08
N SER A 78 -5.76 12.30 -22.21
CA SER A 78 -6.60 11.81 -23.30
C SER A 78 -7.54 10.69 -22.85
N ARG A 79 -7.06 9.77 -22.01
CA ARG A 79 -7.88 8.69 -21.44
C ARG A 79 -8.99 9.24 -20.56
N ILE A 80 -8.71 10.24 -19.73
CA ILE A 80 -9.71 10.84 -18.81
C ILE A 80 -10.80 11.56 -19.59
N ILE A 81 -10.43 12.37 -20.58
CA ILE A 81 -11.41 13.09 -21.43
C ILE A 81 -12.31 12.09 -22.13
N ARG A 82 -11.73 11.05 -22.74
CA ARG A 82 -12.49 9.98 -23.39
C ARG A 82 -13.43 9.29 -22.41
N LEU A 83 -12.93 8.92 -21.23
CA LEU A 83 -13.70 8.22 -20.21
C LEU A 83 -14.88 9.06 -19.71
N TYR A 84 -14.66 10.36 -19.49
CA TYR A 84 -15.70 11.30 -19.11
C TYR A 84 -16.75 11.47 -20.22
N ASN A 85 -16.31 11.57 -21.48
CA ASN A 85 -17.22 11.73 -22.61
C ASN A 85 -18.06 10.46 -22.87
N GLU A 86 -17.48 9.27 -22.69
CA GLU A 86 -18.17 7.99 -22.92
C GLU A 86 -19.11 7.59 -21.77
N HIS A 87 -18.71 7.85 -20.52
CA HIS A 87 -19.40 7.30 -19.34
C HIS A 87 -19.86 8.35 -18.33
N GLY A 88 -19.57 9.63 -18.57
CA GLY A 88 -19.93 10.73 -17.69
C GLY A 88 -19.10 10.79 -16.40
N PRO A 89 -19.60 11.52 -15.40
CA PRO A 89 -18.84 11.88 -14.19
C PRO A 89 -18.53 10.71 -13.26
N GLU A 90 -19.41 9.72 -13.16
CA GLU A 90 -19.21 8.55 -12.29
C GLU A 90 -18.00 7.70 -12.72
N ALA A 91 -17.55 7.86 -13.97
CA ALA A 91 -16.38 7.15 -14.45
C ALA A 91 -15.05 7.74 -13.97
N ILE A 92 -15.06 8.98 -13.49
CA ILE A 92 -13.86 9.67 -12.98
C ILE A 92 -13.53 9.29 -11.54
N GLU A 93 -14.54 8.89 -10.78
CA GLU A 93 -14.42 8.47 -9.39
C GLU A 93 -13.45 7.29 -9.23
N ASP A 94 -12.77 7.24 -8.08
CA ASP A 94 -11.79 6.19 -7.82
C ASP A 94 -12.47 4.83 -7.57
N ARG A 95 -12.66 4.07 -8.66
CA ARG A 95 -13.23 2.72 -8.64
C ARG A 95 -12.42 1.70 -7.82
N ARG A 96 -11.24 2.05 -7.30
CA ARG A 96 -10.51 1.18 -6.36
C ARG A 96 -11.21 1.11 -5.00
N LYS A 97 -11.95 2.16 -4.60
CA LYS A 97 -12.62 2.25 -3.29
C LYS A 97 -13.69 1.15 -3.08
N GLY A 98 -14.29 0.65 -4.16
CA GLY A 98 -15.35 -0.38 -4.11
C GLY A 98 -14.93 -1.77 -4.57
N ARG A 99 -13.66 -1.96 -4.97
CA ARG A 99 -13.19 -3.28 -5.42
C ARG A 99 -12.78 -4.10 -4.20
N ALA A 100 -13.64 -5.05 -3.83
CA ALA A 100 -13.19 -6.16 -3.01
C ALA A 100 -12.00 -6.82 -3.72
N GLY A 101 -10.87 -6.95 -3.01
CA GLY A 101 -9.70 -7.67 -3.53
C GLY A 101 -10.03 -9.13 -3.82
N GLN A 102 -9.03 -9.90 -4.27
CA GLN A 102 -9.20 -11.33 -4.47
C GLN A 102 -9.77 -11.96 -3.18
N PRO A 103 -10.82 -12.80 -3.27
CA PRO A 103 -11.39 -13.43 -2.10
C PRO A 103 -10.32 -14.26 -1.38
N PRO A 104 -10.29 -14.25 -0.04
CA PRO A 104 -9.32 -15.02 0.72
C PRO A 104 -9.47 -16.51 0.43
N ALA A 105 -8.34 -17.24 0.40
CA ALA A 105 -8.33 -18.70 0.25
C ALA A 105 -9.13 -19.43 1.34
N LEU A 106 -9.13 -18.92 2.57
CA LEU A 106 -9.94 -19.46 3.68
C LEU A 106 -11.15 -18.58 3.97
N ASN A 107 -12.34 -19.20 3.89
CA ASN A 107 -13.58 -18.65 4.41
C ASN A 107 -13.58 -18.68 5.96
N ALA A 108 -14.66 -18.21 6.59
CA ALA A 108 -14.74 -18.17 8.06
C ALA A 108 -14.69 -19.57 8.70
N ALA A 109 -15.35 -20.57 8.11
CA ALA A 109 -15.37 -21.94 8.62
C ALA A 109 -13.98 -22.59 8.57
N HIS A 110 -13.26 -22.45 7.45
CA HIS A 110 -11.90 -22.98 7.30
C HIS A 110 -10.91 -22.30 8.26
N ARG A 111 -11.13 -21.03 8.61
CA ARG A 111 -10.30 -20.36 9.63
C ARG A 111 -10.54 -20.93 11.02
N ALA A 112 -11.78 -21.29 11.36
CA ALA A 112 -12.09 -21.95 12.62
C ALA A 112 -11.47 -23.35 12.69
N LEU A 113 -11.57 -24.12 11.60
CA LEU A 113 -10.90 -25.42 11.49
C LEU A 113 -9.37 -25.31 11.60
N LEU A 114 -8.79 -24.25 11.02
CA LEU A 114 -7.36 -23.98 11.16
C LEU A 114 -7.00 -23.66 12.61
N ASP A 115 -7.79 -22.82 13.30
CA ASP A 115 -7.56 -22.46 14.70
C ASP A 115 -7.66 -23.67 15.64
N GLU A 116 -8.59 -24.59 15.38
CA GLU A 116 -8.71 -25.86 16.09
C GLU A 116 -7.53 -26.79 15.80
N ARG A 117 -7.15 -26.95 14.52
CA ARG A 117 -6.02 -27.79 14.13
C ARG A 117 -4.69 -27.31 14.71
N LEU A 118 -4.51 -26.00 14.87
CA LEU A 118 -3.30 -25.40 15.45
C LEU A 118 -3.17 -25.65 16.95
N GLN A 119 -4.20 -26.14 17.66
CA GLN A 119 -4.10 -26.52 19.06
C GLN A 119 -3.30 -27.81 19.28
N SER A 120 -3.21 -28.66 18.24
CA SER A 120 -2.42 -29.89 18.27
C SER A 120 -1.13 -29.74 17.46
N ALA A 121 -0.14 -30.57 17.79
CA ALA A 121 1.11 -30.61 17.06
C ALA A 121 0.86 -31.01 15.59
N PRO A 122 1.72 -30.57 14.65
CA PRO A 122 1.68 -31.07 13.27
C PRO A 122 1.90 -32.58 13.22
N ASP A 123 1.38 -33.24 12.18
CA ASP A 123 1.44 -34.71 12.05
C ASP A 123 2.88 -35.24 11.97
N ASP A 124 3.77 -34.52 11.29
CA ASP A 124 5.20 -34.85 11.22
C ASP A 124 5.99 -34.49 12.50
N GLY A 125 5.30 -34.01 13.53
CA GLY A 125 5.90 -33.47 14.75
C GLY A 125 6.53 -32.07 14.59
N GLY A 126 7.06 -31.55 15.69
CA GLY A 126 7.74 -30.25 15.74
C GLY A 126 6.79 -29.04 15.67
N GLU A 127 7.29 -27.93 15.12
CA GLU A 127 6.57 -26.65 15.08
C GLU A 127 5.72 -26.49 13.81
N TRP A 128 4.62 -25.75 13.94
CA TRP A 128 3.89 -25.23 12.79
C TRP A 128 4.77 -24.25 12.02
N THR A 129 5.04 -24.54 10.76
CA THR A 129 5.73 -23.63 9.84
C THR A 129 4.74 -23.10 8.79
N GLY A 130 5.08 -21.99 8.14
CA GLY A 130 4.25 -21.46 7.05
C GLY A 130 4.03 -22.48 5.92
N SER A 131 5.00 -23.36 5.66
CA SER A 131 4.87 -24.45 4.68
C SER A 131 3.84 -25.48 5.10
N LYS A 132 3.87 -25.94 6.36
CA LYS A 132 2.90 -26.90 6.89
C LYS A 132 1.47 -26.35 6.87
N VAL A 133 1.32 -25.06 7.20
CA VAL A 133 0.02 -24.40 7.12
C VAL A 133 -0.44 -24.26 5.66
N ALA A 134 0.46 -23.97 4.73
CA ALA A 134 0.12 -23.89 3.30
C ALA A 134 -0.37 -25.23 2.76
N GLU A 135 0.31 -26.32 3.10
CA GLU A 135 -0.07 -27.68 2.74
C GLU A 135 -1.43 -28.07 3.34
N TRP A 136 -1.64 -27.79 4.64
CA TRP A 136 -2.94 -28.01 5.26
C TRP A 136 -4.06 -27.22 4.55
N ILE A 137 -3.82 -25.95 4.19
CA ILE A 137 -4.79 -25.13 3.45
C ILE A 137 -5.09 -25.74 2.08
N GLU A 138 -4.07 -26.24 1.38
CA GLU A 138 -4.23 -26.88 0.09
C GLU A 138 -5.07 -28.16 0.20
N ILE A 139 -4.84 -29.00 1.22
CA ILE A 139 -5.64 -30.20 1.48
C ILE A 139 -7.10 -29.85 1.78
N GLN A 140 -7.36 -28.82 2.59
CA GLN A 140 -8.73 -28.45 2.99
C GLN A 140 -9.52 -27.72 1.89
N THR A 141 -8.85 -26.96 1.04
CA THR A 141 -9.53 -26.05 0.08
C THR A 141 -9.29 -26.39 -1.39
N GLY A 142 -8.35 -27.31 -1.68
CA GLY A 142 -7.87 -27.59 -3.04
C GLY A 142 -7.10 -26.43 -3.69
N ARG A 143 -6.76 -25.37 -2.93
CA ARG A 143 -6.07 -24.18 -3.43
C ARG A 143 -4.69 -24.06 -2.82
N ARG A 144 -3.67 -24.07 -3.67
CA ARG A 144 -2.29 -23.79 -3.28
C ARG A 144 -2.14 -22.34 -2.84
N VAL A 145 -1.52 -22.14 -1.68
CA VAL A 145 -1.21 -20.80 -1.13
C VAL A 145 0.29 -20.67 -0.90
N ASP A 146 0.83 -19.47 -1.10
CA ASP A 146 2.23 -19.20 -0.75
C ASP A 146 2.45 -19.24 0.78
N THR A 147 3.66 -19.63 1.19
CA THR A 147 4.06 -19.69 2.60
C THR A 147 3.90 -18.35 3.34
N THR A 148 4.08 -17.22 2.65
CA THR A 148 3.82 -15.88 3.18
C THR A 148 2.34 -15.70 3.48
N THR A 149 1.47 -16.14 2.57
CA THR A 149 0.01 -16.07 2.74
C THR A 149 -0.45 -16.97 3.90
N ALA A 150 0.10 -18.18 4.00
CA ALA A 150 -0.14 -19.08 5.13
C ALA A 150 0.28 -18.45 6.47
N ARG A 151 1.44 -17.77 6.51
CA ARG A 151 1.88 -17.03 7.70
C ARG A 151 0.96 -15.86 8.05
N LEU A 152 0.42 -15.15 7.06
CA LEU A 152 -0.58 -14.11 7.29
C LEU A 152 -1.86 -14.67 7.95
N TYR A 153 -2.27 -15.91 7.63
CA TYR A 153 -3.39 -16.55 8.32
C TYR A 153 -3.09 -16.83 9.79
N LEU A 154 -1.88 -17.30 10.13
CA LEU A 154 -1.45 -17.45 11.51
C LEU A 154 -1.54 -16.12 12.29
N HIS A 155 -1.02 -15.03 11.71
CA HIS A 155 -1.10 -13.72 12.33
C HIS A 155 -2.54 -13.20 12.47
N ARG A 156 -3.40 -13.43 11.48
CA ARG A 156 -4.83 -13.06 11.55
C ARG A 156 -5.61 -13.85 12.60
N LEU A 157 -5.18 -15.07 12.91
CA LEU A 157 -5.70 -15.88 14.01
C LEU A 157 -5.10 -15.51 15.38
N GLY A 158 -4.18 -14.53 15.42
CA GLY A 158 -3.56 -14.03 16.65
C GLY A 158 -2.34 -14.82 17.10
N TYR A 159 -1.81 -15.72 16.27
CA TYR A 159 -0.59 -16.44 16.58
C TYR A 159 0.66 -15.59 16.29
N SER A 160 1.63 -15.69 17.18
CA SER A 160 2.97 -15.13 17.01
C SER A 160 4.01 -16.20 17.31
N ARG A 161 5.11 -16.21 16.53
CA ARG A 161 6.22 -17.12 16.79
C ARG A 161 7.07 -16.57 17.92
N GLN A 162 6.99 -17.19 19.09
CA GLN A 162 7.75 -16.82 20.26
C GLN A 162 9.02 -17.65 20.34
N LYS A 163 10.16 -16.98 20.41
CA LYS A 163 11.44 -17.60 20.72
C LYS A 163 11.86 -17.15 22.11
N GLY A 164 12.24 -18.10 22.97
CA GLY A 164 12.83 -17.78 24.26
C GLY A 164 14.04 -16.86 24.09
N ARG A 165 14.20 -15.90 24.99
CA ARG A 165 15.36 -15.00 24.99
C ARG A 165 16.63 -15.86 25.10
N PRO A 166 17.59 -15.76 24.16
CA PRO A 166 18.87 -16.43 24.32
C PRO A 166 19.56 -15.96 25.61
N VAL A 167 19.99 -16.88 26.46
CA VAL A 167 20.77 -16.57 27.67
C VAL A 167 22.24 -16.47 27.27
N HIS A 168 22.97 -15.56 27.92
CA HIS A 168 24.39 -15.36 27.63
C HIS A 168 25.19 -16.63 28.01
N PRO A 169 26.06 -17.16 27.14
CA PRO A 169 26.71 -18.47 27.34
C PRO A 169 27.53 -18.57 28.63
N LYS A 170 28.12 -17.47 29.10
CA LYS A 170 28.85 -17.44 30.39
C LYS A 170 27.98 -17.64 31.64
N ALA A 171 26.65 -17.62 31.50
CA ALA A 171 25.71 -17.82 32.59
C ALA A 171 25.12 -19.25 32.62
N ALA A 172 25.51 -20.12 31.68
CA ALA A 172 24.94 -21.45 31.51
C ALA A 172 26.03 -22.52 31.43
N SER A 173 25.81 -23.67 32.07
CA SER A 173 26.67 -24.85 31.92
C SER A 173 26.66 -25.34 30.47
N GLN A 174 27.65 -26.14 30.06
CA GLN A 174 27.71 -26.69 28.69
C GLN A 174 26.44 -27.50 28.33
N GLU A 175 25.85 -28.19 29.30
CA GLU A 175 24.60 -28.96 29.13
C GLU A 175 23.41 -28.02 28.92
N GLU A 176 23.31 -26.95 29.72
CA GLU A 176 22.26 -25.92 29.59
C GLU A 176 22.36 -25.15 28.26
N GLN A 177 23.58 -24.94 27.75
CA GLN A 177 23.79 -24.33 26.44
C GLN A 177 23.29 -25.22 25.29
N LEU A 178 23.51 -26.55 25.38
CA LEU A 178 23.02 -27.50 24.38
C LEU A 178 21.49 -27.61 24.43
N GLU A 179 20.90 -27.62 25.62
CA GLU A 179 19.45 -27.57 25.77
C GLU A 179 18.84 -26.28 25.22
N GLN A 180 19.48 -25.12 25.44
CA GLN A 180 19.02 -23.85 24.87
C GLN A 180 19.13 -23.80 23.35
N GLN A 181 20.18 -24.39 22.76
CA GLN A 181 20.31 -24.52 21.31
C GLN A 181 19.25 -25.46 20.71
N LYS A 182 18.81 -26.47 21.47
CA LYS A 182 17.71 -27.37 21.12
C LYS A 182 16.32 -26.73 21.27
N LYS A 183 16.19 -25.62 21.98
CA LYS A 183 14.90 -24.90 22.12
C LYS A 183 14.55 -24.16 20.84
N PHE A 184 13.63 -24.73 20.07
CA PHE A 184 13.01 -24.09 18.92
C PHE A 184 11.92 -23.07 19.38
N GLY A 185 11.46 -22.21 18.47
CA GLY A 185 10.50 -21.16 18.80
C GLY A 185 9.05 -21.52 18.44
N HIS A 186 8.20 -21.76 19.43
CA HIS A 186 6.81 -22.18 19.24
C HIS A 186 5.89 -21.03 18.77
N TRP A 187 4.76 -21.38 18.15
CA TRP A 187 3.68 -20.42 17.93
C TRP A 187 2.78 -20.38 19.17
N SER A 188 2.57 -19.19 19.72
CA SER A 188 1.60 -18.98 20.78
C SER A 188 0.57 -17.96 20.35
N LYS A 189 -0.67 -18.15 20.83
CA LYS A 189 -1.74 -17.16 20.66
C LYS A 189 -1.43 -16.00 21.58
N ASN A 190 -1.33 -14.79 21.04
CA ASN A 190 -1.11 -13.61 21.87
C ASN A 190 -2.33 -13.46 22.79
N GLY A 191 -2.12 -13.59 24.10
CA GLY A 191 -3.13 -13.19 25.08
C GLY A 191 -3.34 -11.68 24.97
N ASN A 192 -4.58 -11.23 24.98
CA ASN A 192 -4.93 -9.81 25.06
C ASN A 192 -4.59 -9.24 26.45
N SER A 193 -3.34 -9.34 26.89
CA SER A 193 -2.82 -8.54 27.99
C SER A 193 -2.13 -7.36 27.34
N SER A 194 -2.84 -6.23 27.21
CA SER A 194 -2.16 -4.94 27.25
C SER A 194 -1.37 -4.97 28.54
N THR A 195 -0.05 -5.19 28.46
CA THR A 195 0.84 -4.97 29.60
C THR A 195 0.58 -3.52 29.97
N ARG A 196 -0.15 -3.25 31.07
CA ARG A 196 -0.28 -1.89 31.59
C ARG A 196 1.14 -1.38 31.67
N THR A 197 1.47 -0.45 30.79
CA THR A 197 2.69 0.33 30.91
C THR A 197 2.48 1.14 32.17
N ASN A 198 2.91 0.61 33.31
CA ASN A 198 3.20 1.45 34.46
C ASN A 198 4.14 2.53 33.94
N GLU A 199 3.81 3.80 34.19
CA GLU A 199 4.67 4.90 33.81
C GLU A 199 6.06 4.65 34.36
N SER A 200 7.01 4.39 33.48
CA SER A 200 8.40 4.15 33.84
C SER A 200 8.94 5.45 34.46
N SER A 201 9.29 5.42 35.75
CA SER A 201 10.01 6.48 36.47
C SER A 201 11.43 6.75 35.91
N SER A 202 11.83 6.10 34.82
CA SER A 202 13.17 6.13 34.22
C SER A 202 13.41 7.33 33.28
N GLY A 203 12.93 8.52 33.65
CA GLY A 203 13.10 9.76 32.90
C GLY A 203 14.22 10.68 33.41
N VAL A 204 15.19 10.17 34.19
CA VAL A 204 16.28 11.04 34.68
C VAL A 204 17.24 11.37 33.53
N ARG A 205 17.27 12.65 33.17
CA ARG A 205 18.16 13.26 32.18
C ARG A 205 19.62 12.96 32.50
N THR A 206 20.30 12.20 31.66
CA THR A 206 21.74 11.94 31.80
C THR A 206 22.53 13.25 31.61
N LYS A 207 23.49 13.52 32.50
CA LYS A 207 24.41 14.67 32.38
C LYS A 207 25.28 14.49 31.12
N ARG A 208 25.31 15.48 30.24
CA ARG A 208 26.25 15.51 29.09
C ARG A 208 27.69 15.57 29.63
N GLY A 209 28.53 14.62 29.20
CA GLY A 209 29.96 14.61 29.52
C GLY A 209 30.64 15.87 28.98
N THR A 210 31.51 16.47 29.78
CA THR A 210 32.28 17.66 29.39
C THR A 210 33.38 17.28 28.40
N ALA A 211 33.33 17.83 27.19
CA ALA A 211 34.39 17.64 26.20
C ALA A 211 35.69 18.32 26.65
N ARG A 212 36.77 17.54 26.76
CA ARG A 212 38.12 18.04 27.08
C ARG A 212 38.74 18.60 25.79
N LYS A 213 38.95 19.91 25.70
CA LYS A 213 39.67 20.55 24.57
C LYS A 213 41.12 20.04 24.55
N VAL A 214 41.55 19.49 23.43
CA VAL A 214 42.96 19.14 23.19
C VAL A 214 43.64 20.40 22.64
N SER A 215 44.67 20.90 23.31
CA SER A 215 45.50 22.00 22.84
C SER A 215 46.43 21.52 21.72
N SER A 216 46.46 22.26 20.61
CA SER A 216 47.32 21.99 19.47
C SER A 216 48.79 22.27 19.82
N VAL A 217 49.62 21.23 19.90
CA VAL A 217 51.08 21.39 19.93
C VAL A 217 51.56 21.62 18.51
N GLN A 218 52.12 22.79 18.24
CA GLN A 218 52.78 23.14 16.98
C GLN A 218 53.97 22.19 16.74
N ARG A 219 53.91 21.37 15.68
CA ARG A 219 55.09 20.64 15.18
C ARG A 219 55.92 21.59 14.33
N SER A 220 57.12 21.93 14.80
CA SER A 220 58.18 22.55 14.01
C SER A 220 58.59 21.62 12.86
N ARG A 221 58.61 22.16 11.63
CA ARG A 221 59.16 21.49 10.45
C ARG A 221 60.68 21.50 10.55
N ILE A 222 61.31 20.32 10.58
CA ILE A 222 62.73 20.18 10.29
C ILE A 222 62.85 19.76 8.82
N LEU A 223 63.34 20.68 7.99
CA LEU A 223 63.88 20.37 6.67
C LEU A 223 65.26 19.74 6.86
N LYS A 224 65.50 18.59 6.24
CA LYS A 224 66.84 18.13 5.90
C LYS A 224 66.88 17.84 4.40
N TYR A 225 67.98 18.30 3.83
CA TYR A 225 68.42 18.31 2.44
C TYR A 225 68.18 17.01 1.68
#